data_AF-A0A0A0JW90-F1
#
_entry.id   AF-A0A0A0JW90-F1
#
_cell.length_a   1.000
_cell.length_b   1.000
_cell.length_c   1.000
_cell.angle_alpha   90.00
_cell.angle_beta   90.00
_cell.angle_gamma   90.00
#
_symmetry.space_group_name_H-M   'P 1'
#
loop_
_entity.id
_entity.type
_entity.pdbx_description
1 polymer ?
#
loop_
_entity_poly.entity_id
_entity_poly.type
_entity_poly.pdbx_seq_one_letter_code
_entity_poly.pdbx_strand_id
1 'polypeptide(L)'
;MTDVAPAPRASPRQAADHALLWDLDNVTLGREGNERLARTILQICAATDHLYAACHRRTWLQHRGLLGPFGITVLSGGTRRQGADHLLLERANGLAAAGVSRFFLASNDGDFARLPAACTITVLTLAPDSVARRLFGRATSVITLPKTGI
;
A
#
# COMPACT_ATOMS: atom_id res chain seq x y z
N MET A 1 35.81 39.60 8.42
CA MET A 1 35.40 38.61 7.39
C MET A 1 34.99 37.36 8.15
N THR A 2 33.68 37.11 8.26
CA THR A 2 33.16 35.97 9.02
C THR A 2 33.05 34.80 8.05
N ASP A 3 33.91 33.81 8.26
CA ASP A 3 33.96 32.57 7.50
C ASP A 3 32.74 31.72 7.90
N VAL A 4 31.72 31.67 7.05
CA VAL A 4 30.51 30.87 7.28
C VAL A 4 30.79 29.47 6.76
N ALA A 5 31.02 28.54 7.68
CA ALA A 5 31.18 27.13 7.34
C ALA A 5 29.97 26.64 6.52
N PRO A 6 30.18 25.95 5.39
CA PRO A 6 29.09 25.47 4.56
C PRO A 6 28.22 24.49 5.34
N ALA A 7 26.90 24.66 5.24
CA ALA A 7 25.93 23.77 5.88
C ALA A 7 26.19 22.31 5.49
N PRO A 8 26.06 21.35 6.42
CA PRO A 8 26.28 19.94 6.13
C PRO A 8 25.33 19.49 5.01
N ARG A 9 25.90 18.89 3.96
CA ARG A 9 25.12 18.28 2.87
C ARG A 9 24.29 17.14 3.45
N ALA A 10 22.97 17.23 3.31
CA ALA A 10 22.08 16.14 3.69
C ALA A 10 22.53 14.85 2.99
N SER A 11 22.74 13.78 3.75
CA SER A 11 23.05 12.47 3.20
C SER A 11 21.94 12.03 2.24
N PRO A 12 22.26 11.40 1.10
CA PRO A 12 21.24 10.91 0.18
C PRO A 12 20.31 9.95 0.94
N ARG A 13 19.01 10.27 0.96
CA ARG A 13 17.97 9.40 1.52
C ARG A 13 18.08 8.06 0.78
N GLN A 14 18.43 6.98 1.48
CA GLN A 14 18.38 5.64 0.88
C GLN A 14 16.98 5.46 0.31
N ALA A 15 16.90 5.09 -0.98
CA ALA A 15 15.63 4.82 -1.62
C ALA A 15 14.92 3.72 -0.82
N ALA A 16 13.64 3.94 -0.51
CA ALA A 16 12.86 2.94 0.19
C ALA A 16 12.77 1.68 -0.68
N ASP A 17 13.16 0.55 -0.11
CA ASP A 17 13.12 -0.78 -0.76
C ASP A 17 11.75 -1.45 -0.64
N HIS A 18 10.74 -0.72 -0.17
CA HIS A 18 9.41 -1.21 0.14
C HIS A 18 8.31 -0.31 -0.40
N ALA A 19 7.14 -0.88 -0.65
CA ALA A 19 5.95 -0.16 -1.12
C ALA A 19 4.67 -0.65 -0.45
N LEU A 20 3.69 0.25 -0.38
CA LEU A 20 2.31 -0.07 0.00
C LEU A 20 1.46 -0.26 -1.27
N LEU A 21 0.73 -1.37 -1.30
CA LEU A 21 -0.31 -1.66 -2.27
C LEU A 21 -1.62 -1.88 -1.50
N TRP A 22 -2.59 -1.01 -1.68
CA TRP A 22 -3.85 -1.06 -0.94
C TRP A 22 -5.05 -1.22 -1.86
N ASP A 23 -5.68 -2.37 -1.79
CA ASP A 23 -6.98 -2.61 -2.40
C ASP A 23 -8.09 -2.08 -1.47
N LEU A 24 -8.63 -0.92 -1.82
CA LEU A 24 -9.65 -0.21 -1.06
C LEU A 24 -11.03 -0.87 -1.13
N ASP A 25 -11.27 -1.80 -2.06
CA ASP A 25 -12.53 -2.53 -2.12
C ASP A 25 -12.50 -3.77 -1.20
N ASN A 26 -11.31 -4.30 -0.91
CA ASN A 26 -11.11 -5.44 0.00
C ASN A 26 -10.84 -5.02 1.46
N VAL A 27 -10.07 -3.95 1.68
CA VAL A 27 -9.67 -3.49 3.02
C VAL A 27 -10.13 -2.05 3.20
N THR A 28 -11.28 -1.86 3.85
CA THR A 28 -11.89 -0.55 4.05
C THR A 28 -12.73 -0.52 5.31
N LEU A 29 -12.72 0.62 5.98
CA LEU A 29 -13.62 0.96 7.09
C LEU A 29 -14.64 2.03 6.67
N GLY A 30 -14.84 2.19 5.35
CA GLY A 30 -15.68 3.23 4.78
C GLY A 30 -15.02 4.62 4.84
N ARG A 31 -15.76 5.65 4.43
CA ARG A 31 -15.24 7.02 4.27
C ARG A 31 -14.61 7.58 5.55
N GLU A 32 -15.30 7.46 6.69
CA GLU A 32 -14.86 8.03 7.96
C GLU A 32 -13.79 7.19 8.67
N GLY A 33 -13.70 5.90 8.33
CA GLY A 33 -12.70 4.99 8.88
C GLY A 33 -11.36 5.03 8.13
N ASN A 34 -11.39 5.30 6.82
CA ASN A 34 -10.20 5.13 5.97
C ASN A 34 -9.07 6.14 6.24
N GLU A 35 -9.33 7.33 6.78
CA GLU A 35 -8.24 8.23 7.21
C GLU A 35 -7.44 7.63 8.37
N ARG A 36 -8.15 7.08 9.37
CA ARG A 36 -7.52 6.43 10.53
C ARG A 36 -6.81 5.15 10.13
N LEU A 37 -7.44 4.38 9.24
CA LEU A 37 -6.83 3.20 8.67
C LEU A 37 -5.54 3.53 7.90
N ALA A 38 -5.54 4.61 7.10
CA ALA A 38 -4.36 5.08 6.40
C ALA A 38 -3.22 5.44 7.37
N ARG A 39 -3.50 6.17 8.45
CA ARG A 39 -2.50 6.48 9.49
C ARG A 39 -1.89 5.21 10.10
N THR A 40 -2.74 4.24 10.43
CA THR A 40 -2.31 2.96 11.02
C THR A 40 -1.43 2.17 10.05
N ILE A 41 -1.86 2.07 8.78
CA ILE A 41 -1.09 1.42 7.72
C ILE A 41 0.27 2.09 7.55
N LEU A 42 0.32 3.43 7.51
CA LEU A 42 1.57 4.16 7.32
C LEU A 42 2.54 4.05 8.50
N GLN A 43 2.02 3.91 9.72
CA GLN A 43 2.86 3.58 10.89
C GLN A 43 3.51 2.20 10.76
N ILE A 44 2.80 1.23 10.17
CA ILE A 44 3.30 -0.14 9.95
C ILE A 44 4.29 -0.19 8.78
N CYS A 45 3.98 0.47 7.67
CA CYS A 45 4.75 0.39 6.43
C CYS A 45 6.13 1.05 6.53
N ALA A 46 6.42 1.81 7.58
CA ALA A 46 7.56 2.73 7.65
C ALA A 46 7.54 3.77 6.51
N ALA A 47 8.56 4.63 6.47
CA ALA A 47 8.62 5.72 5.49
C ALA A 47 8.98 5.19 4.09
N THR A 48 8.01 5.24 3.17
CA THR A 48 8.19 5.02 1.73
C THR A 48 7.44 6.08 0.92
N ASP A 49 7.98 6.39 -0.26
CA ASP A 49 7.34 7.26 -1.24
C ASP A 49 6.48 6.45 -2.24
N HIS A 50 6.47 5.11 -2.12
CA HIS A 50 5.72 4.19 -3.00
C HIS A 50 4.41 3.75 -2.34
N LEU A 51 3.44 4.67 -2.29
CA LEU A 51 2.15 4.47 -1.63
C LEU A 51 1.02 4.46 -2.66
N TYR A 52 0.51 3.28 -3.00
CA TYR A 52 -0.56 3.12 -3.98
C TYR A 52 -1.80 2.48 -3.37
N ALA A 53 -2.96 3.06 -3.65
CA ALA A 53 -4.24 2.41 -3.44
C ALA A 53 -4.96 2.25 -4.77
N ALA A 54 -5.78 1.22 -4.94
CA ALA A 54 -6.68 1.09 -6.08
C ALA A 54 -8.06 0.64 -5.64
N CYS A 55 -9.06 1.04 -6.42
CA CYS A 55 -10.44 0.61 -6.24
C CYS A 55 -11.27 0.86 -7.51
N HIS A 56 -12.51 0.39 -7.50
CA HIS A 56 -13.51 0.69 -8.51
C HIS A 56 -13.90 2.18 -8.51
N ARG A 57 -14.41 2.66 -9.65
CA ARG A 57 -14.72 4.08 -9.91
C ARG A 57 -15.55 4.74 -8.81
N ARG A 58 -16.55 4.05 -8.25
CA ARG A 58 -17.43 4.60 -7.19
C ARG A 58 -16.65 4.85 -5.90
N THR A 59 -15.88 3.87 -5.44
CA THR A 59 -14.98 3.97 -4.29
C THR A 59 -13.93 5.04 -4.53
N TRP A 60 -13.33 5.09 -5.71
CA TRP A 60 -12.32 6.08 -6.07
C TRP A 60 -12.82 7.52 -5.96
N LEU A 61 -14.04 7.79 -6.47
CA LEU A 61 -14.69 9.11 -6.35
C LEU A 61 -14.83 9.56 -4.90
N GLN A 62 -15.04 8.62 -3.96
CA GLN A 62 -15.23 8.91 -2.55
C GLN A 62 -13.90 9.09 -1.80
N HIS A 63 -12.83 8.40 -2.20
CA HIS A 63 -11.61 8.28 -1.41
C HIS A 63 -10.37 8.99 -1.98
N ARG A 64 -10.34 9.35 -3.27
CA ARG A 64 -9.12 9.96 -3.87
C ARG A 64 -8.65 11.24 -3.17
N GLY A 65 -9.59 12.10 -2.76
CA GLY A 65 -9.27 13.35 -2.06
C GLY A 65 -8.98 13.14 -0.58
N LEU A 66 -9.47 12.04 -0.01
CA LEU A 66 -9.30 11.67 1.39
C LEU A 66 -7.88 11.17 1.69
N LEU A 67 -7.33 10.37 0.78
CA LEU A 67 -6.04 9.70 0.99
C LEU A 67 -4.85 10.48 0.41
N GLY A 68 -5.11 11.44 -0.48
CA GLY A 68 -4.09 12.31 -1.07
C GLY A 68 -3.21 13.05 -0.04
N PRO A 69 -3.76 13.63 1.04
CA PRO A 69 -2.97 14.28 2.10
C PRO A 69 -1.95 13.36 2.80
N PHE A 70 -2.11 12.04 2.70
CA PHE A 70 -1.19 11.04 3.24
C PHE A 70 -0.12 10.61 2.23
N GLY A 71 -0.06 11.23 1.04
CA GLY A 71 0.84 10.84 -0.04
C GLY A 71 0.42 9.57 -0.79
N ILE A 72 -0.77 9.02 -0.50
CA ILE A 72 -1.27 7.80 -1.15
C ILE A 72 -1.86 8.16 -2.51
N THR A 73 -1.28 7.60 -3.57
CA THR A 73 -1.81 7.71 -4.93
C THR A 73 -2.97 6.73 -5.11
N VAL A 74 -4.20 7.25 -5.20
CA VAL A 74 -5.40 6.42 -5.40
C VAL A 74 -5.73 6.28 -6.89
N LEU A 75 -5.59 5.06 -7.39
CA LEU A 75 -5.85 4.65 -8.77
C LEU A 75 -7.31 4.21 -8.94
N SER A 76 -7.88 4.50 -10.11
CA SER A 76 -9.24 4.06 -10.47
C SER A 76 -9.16 2.88 -11.43
N GLY A 77 -9.66 1.72 -11.00
CA GLY A 77 -9.86 0.54 -11.85
C GLY A 77 -11.01 0.67 -12.84
N GLY A 78 -11.71 1.81 -12.86
CA GLY A 78 -12.89 2.00 -13.70
C GLY A 78 -14.08 1.15 -13.23
N THR A 79 -14.83 0.58 -14.18
CA THR A 79 -16.03 -0.24 -13.93
C THR A 79 -15.81 -1.73 -14.18
N ARG A 80 -14.60 -2.14 -14.58
CA ARG A 80 -14.28 -3.53 -14.85
C ARG A 80 -14.01 -4.25 -13.53
N ARG A 81 -14.54 -5.48 -13.42
CA ARG A 81 -14.49 -6.32 -12.20
C ARG A 81 -13.10 -6.49 -11.58
N GLN A 82 -12.04 -6.54 -12.39
CA GLN A 82 -10.65 -6.74 -11.94
C GLN A 82 -9.77 -5.51 -12.23
N GLY A 83 -10.39 -4.35 -12.46
CA GLY A 83 -9.64 -3.16 -12.86
C GLY A 83 -8.68 -2.66 -11.77
N ALA A 84 -9.10 -2.74 -10.51
CA ALA A 84 -8.26 -2.33 -9.38
C ALA A 84 -7.06 -3.27 -9.20
N ASP A 85 -7.31 -4.58 -9.20
CA ASP A 85 -6.28 -5.61 -9.01
C ASP A 85 -5.22 -5.56 -10.10
N HIS A 86 -5.65 -5.40 -11.37
CA HIS A 86 -4.73 -5.27 -12.50
C HIS A 86 -3.78 -4.09 -12.29
N LEU A 87 -4.30 -2.92 -11.92
CA LEU A 87 -3.49 -1.73 -11.70
C LEU A 87 -2.49 -1.91 -10.57
N LEU A 88 -2.89 -2.54 -9.46
CA LEU A 88 -1.97 -2.81 -8.34
C LEU A 88 -0.89 -3.83 -8.73
N LEU A 89 -1.24 -4.89 -9.46
CA LEU A 89 -0.28 -5.85 -9.96
C LEU A 89 0.70 -5.22 -10.97
N GLU A 90 0.20 -4.39 -11.89
CA GLU A 90 1.03 -3.66 -12.84
C GLU A 90 2.03 -2.75 -12.10
N ARG A 91 1.56 -1.98 -11.10
CA ARG A 91 2.42 -1.14 -10.27
C ARG A 91 3.44 -1.96 -9.51
N ALA A 92 3.05 -3.06 -8.90
CA ALA A 92 3.97 -3.93 -8.18
C ALA A 92 5.08 -4.48 -9.08
N ASN A 93 4.76 -4.90 -10.30
CA ASN A 93 5.76 -5.36 -11.26
C ASN A 93 6.74 -4.24 -11.65
N GLY A 94 6.23 -3.03 -11.93
CA GLY A 94 7.08 -1.88 -12.21
C GLY A 94 8.00 -1.51 -11.04
N LEU A 95 7.48 -1.54 -9.82
CA LEU A 95 8.24 -1.26 -8.60
C LEU A 95 9.30 -2.32 -8.33
N ALA A 96 8.98 -3.60 -8.52
CA ALA A 96 9.93 -4.69 -8.37
C ALA A 96 11.08 -4.59 -9.39
N ALA A 97 10.77 -4.24 -10.64
CA ALA A 97 11.77 -3.95 -11.66
C ALA A 97 12.65 -2.75 -11.30
N ALA A 98 12.13 -1.80 -10.52
CA ALA A 98 12.86 -0.66 -9.99
C ALA A 98 13.62 -0.96 -8.66
N GLY A 99 13.61 -2.21 -8.20
CA GLY A 99 14.37 -2.65 -7.02
C GLY A 99 13.57 -2.72 -5.71
N VAL A 100 12.26 -2.47 -5.72
CA VAL A 100 11.41 -2.70 -4.54
C VAL A 100 11.32 -4.20 -4.26
N SER A 101 11.73 -4.62 -3.07
CA SER A 101 11.82 -6.03 -2.68
C SER A 101 10.83 -6.42 -1.58
N ARG A 102 10.13 -5.45 -0.98
CA ARG A 102 9.16 -5.69 0.09
C ARG A 102 7.83 -5.00 -0.20
N PHE A 103 6.73 -5.74 -0.13
CA PHE A 103 5.40 -5.18 -0.32
C PHE A 103 4.57 -5.33 0.96
N PHE A 104 4.01 -4.22 1.42
CA PHE A 104 2.89 -4.20 2.34
C PHE A 104 1.62 -4.20 1.51
N LEU A 105 0.85 -5.29 1.56
CA LEU A 105 -0.35 -5.48 0.76
C LEU A 105 -1.58 -5.44 1.64
N ALA A 106 -2.39 -4.39 1.52
CA ALA A 106 -3.71 -4.34 2.15
C ALA A 106 -4.77 -4.92 1.19
N SER A 107 -4.91 -6.25 1.18
CA SER A 107 -5.94 -6.99 0.44
C SER A 107 -6.15 -8.38 1.05
N ASN A 108 -7.31 -8.98 0.77
CA ASN A 108 -7.62 -10.37 1.10
C ASN A 108 -7.64 -11.28 -0.15
N ASP A 109 -7.48 -10.72 -1.35
CA ASP A 109 -7.67 -11.43 -2.61
C ASP A 109 -6.49 -12.37 -2.95
N GLY A 110 -6.82 -13.59 -3.36
CA GLY A 110 -5.86 -14.61 -3.79
C GLY A 110 -5.09 -14.26 -5.07
N ASP A 111 -5.60 -13.36 -5.91
CA ASP A 111 -4.94 -12.95 -7.15
C ASP A 111 -3.62 -12.22 -6.90
N PHE A 112 -3.47 -11.57 -5.74
CA PHE A 112 -2.21 -10.93 -5.33
C PHE A 112 -1.10 -11.92 -4.96
N ALA A 113 -1.39 -13.23 -4.88
CA ALA A 113 -0.33 -14.24 -4.80
C ALA A 113 0.56 -14.27 -6.06
N ARG A 114 0.17 -13.57 -7.14
CA ARG A 114 0.93 -13.37 -8.38
C ARG A 114 1.97 -12.25 -8.31
N LEU A 115 2.07 -11.53 -7.20
CA LEU A 115 3.13 -10.54 -6.98
C LEU A 115 4.52 -11.17 -7.21
N PRO A 116 5.52 -10.39 -7.69
CA PRO A 116 6.83 -10.91 -8.08
C PRO A 116 7.44 -11.84 -7.04
N ALA A 117 7.88 -13.04 -7.46
CA ALA A 117 8.31 -14.11 -6.56
C ALA A 117 9.53 -13.72 -5.69
N ALA A 118 10.41 -12.87 -6.22
CA ALA A 118 11.58 -12.38 -5.51
C ALA A 118 11.26 -11.40 -4.35
N CYS A 119 10.03 -10.90 -4.28
CA CYS A 119 9.63 -9.93 -3.26
C CYS A 119 9.03 -10.62 -2.03
N THR A 120 9.25 -10.04 -0.85
CA THR A 120 8.53 -10.42 0.37
C THR A 120 7.19 -9.70 0.44
N ILE A 121 6.19 -10.34 1.04
CA ILE A 121 4.82 -9.82 1.11
C ILE A 121 4.33 -9.88 2.55
N THR A 122 3.99 -8.73 3.10
CA THR A 122 3.28 -8.60 4.38
C THR A 122 1.85 -8.21 4.09
N VAL A 123 0.90 -9.09 4.43
CA VAL A 123 -0.52 -8.82 4.23
C VAL A 123 -1.07 -8.02 5.40
N LEU A 124 -1.74 -6.91 5.11
CA LEU A 124 -2.45 -6.09 6.08
C LEU A 124 -3.95 -6.33 5.91
N THR A 125 -4.64 -6.82 6.95
CA THR A 125 -6.06 -7.20 6.82
C THR A 125 -6.87 -6.83 8.05
N LEU A 126 -8.15 -6.54 7.87
CA LEU A 126 -9.08 -6.35 8.99
C LEU A 126 -9.62 -7.69 9.54
N ALA A 127 -9.46 -8.78 8.79
CA ALA A 127 -10.01 -10.09 9.14
C ALA A 127 -9.08 -11.21 8.63
N PRO A 128 -8.18 -11.76 9.46
CA PRO A 128 -7.19 -12.73 9.02
C PRO A 128 -7.81 -13.99 8.40
N ASP A 129 -8.94 -14.45 8.92
CA ASP A 129 -9.67 -15.61 8.40
C ASP A 129 -10.28 -15.37 7.00
N SER A 130 -10.33 -14.12 6.55
CA SER A 130 -10.81 -13.74 5.20
C SER A 130 -9.70 -13.70 4.16
N VAL A 131 -8.43 -13.82 4.55
CA VAL A 131 -7.32 -13.83 3.60
C VAL A 131 -7.38 -15.12 2.78
N ALA A 132 -7.49 -14.99 1.45
CA ALA A 132 -7.54 -16.14 0.57
C ALA A 132 -6.33 -17.07 0.79
N ARG A 133 -6.58 -18.38 0.88
CA ARG A 133 -5.54 -19.40 1.17
C ARG A 133 -4.31 -19.28 0.27
N ARG A 134 -4.51 -18.94 -1.00
CA ARG A 134 -3.42 -18.75 -1.97
C ARG A 134 -2.52 -17.57 -1.62
N LEU A 135 -3.11 -16.43 -1.22
CA LEU A 135 -2.35 -15.27 -0.76
C LEU A 135 -1.68 -15.56 0.58
N PHE A 136 -2.40 -16.19 1.51
CA PHE A 136 -1.86 -16.58 2.81
C PHE A 136 -0.60 -17.45 2.67
N GLY A 137 -0.62 -18.47 1.81
CA GLY A 137 0.54 -19.33 1.56
C GLY A 137 1.73 -18.64 0.88
N ARG A 138 1.50 -17.50 0.23
CA ARG A 138 2.55 -16.69 -0.41
C ARG A 138 3.09 -15.57 0.50
N ALA A 139 2.31 -15.17 1.49
CA ALA A 139 2.66 -14.11 2.43
C ALA A 139 3.80 -14.54 3.37
N THR A 140 4.74 -13.63 3.58
CA THR A 140 5.79 -13.78 4.60
C THR A 140 5.23 -13.53 6.00
N SER A 141 4.27 -12.61 6.11
CA SER A 141 3.56 -12.32 7.37
C SER A 141 2.14 -11.81 7.09
N VAL A 142 1.28 -11.91 8.10
CA VAL A 142 -0.07 -11.35 8.09
C VAL A 142 -0.26 -10.52 9.35
N ILE A 143 -0.60 -9.24 9.19
CA ILE A 143 -0.84 -8.29 10.26
C ILE A 143 -2.32 -7.94 10.27
N THR A 144 -2.96 -8.15 11.42
CA THR A 144 -4.35 -7.74 11.62
C THR A 144 -4.41 -6.28 12.01
N LEU A 145 -5.16 -5.49 11.23
CA LEU A 145 -5.43 -4.09 11.47
C LEU A 145 -6.60 -3.94 12.45
N PRO A 146 -6.53 -2.99 13.40
CA PRO A 146 -7.62 -2.74 14.33
C PRO A 146 -8.87 -2.23 13.59
N LYS A 147 -10.05 -2.81 13.91
CA LYS A 147 -11.35 -2.39 13.36
C LYS A 147 -11.91 -1.13 14.03
N THR A 148 -11.56 -0.93 15.30
CA THR A 148 -11.85 0.27 16.10
C THR A 148 -10.51 0.94 16.39
N GLY A 149 -10.39 2.23 16.05
CA GLY A 149 -9.14 2.97 16.31
C GLY A 149 -8.71 2.89 17.77
N ILE A 150 -7.40 2.94 18.01
CA ILE A 150 -6.81 3.20 19.34
C ILE A 150 -7.26 4.59 19.82
#